data_AF-A0A151BGN7-F1
#
_entry.id   AF-A0A151BGN7-F1
#
_cell.length_a   1.000
_cell.length_b   1.000
_cell.length_c   1.000
_cell.angle_alpha   90.00
_cell.angle_beta   90.00
_cell.angle_gamma   90.00
#
_symmetry.space_group_name_H-M   'P 1'
#
loop_
_entity.id
_entity.type
_entity.pdbx_description
1 polymer ?
#
loop_
_entity_poly.entity_id
_entity_poly.type
_entity_poly.pdbx_seq_one_letter_code
_entity_poly.pdbx_strand_id
1 'polypeptide(L)'
;MVFDPPEIGEVEGYHLIEIAGCGRITTPGHPALPMKALTLKLHRGDVIADVAVEVSTEELNGTYHVSPAPRPSYDGADYELTDPDPSIYESGEPYPGRWYDYEVKEGLDPQTMRRVRYLILRLYPVQYTPKTGRLTIGSRMRISVRYRSGVGSSSRGALVQSYDLLIITSPLLESYAAKLMYYKNSVGVSTLVKTTEEIYADFEGRDHPEKIRNCIKSAVESYGITAVLILGDEDQVPARYVYIPDGESIDGDLVETDLYYADLQYTWDDNDDGLWGDLDNDEVDGLPDLLIGRLPVSTEYYASVVVDKVIEYERYNSPEDPWFNTALLIGTDPFEGEEAEGEILMDYIADNYIWENFTVRKLY
;
A
#
# COMPACT_ATOMS: atom_id res chain seq x y z
N MET A 1 21.62 -2.64 -14.77
CA MET A 1 20.46 -3.03 -15.58
C MET A 1 20.75 -2.73 -17.04
N VAL A 2 20.35 -3.61 -17.94
CA VAL A 2 20.38 -3.41 -19.40
C VAL A 2 18.94 -3.46 -19.85
N PHE A 3 18.53 -2.50 -20.67
CA PHE A 3 17.19 -2.44 -21.24
C PHE A 3 17.22 -2.98 -22.66
N ASP A 4 16.18 -3.71 -23.03
CA ASP A 4 15.98 -4.12 -24.41
C ASP A 4 15.70 -2.88 -25.29
N PRO A 5 15.99 -2.93 -26.60
CA PRO A 5 15.61 -1.88 -27.52
C PRO A 5 14.10 -1.60 -27.45
N PRO A 6 13.66 -0.32 -27.53
CA PRO A 6 12.25 0.00 -27.46
C PRO A 6 11.50 -0.52 -28.69
N GLU A 7 10.32 -1.08 -28.47
CA GLU A 7 9.32 -1.36 -29.49
C GLU A 7 8.43 -0.12 -29.64
N ILE A 8 8.08 0.20 -30.90
CA ILE A 8 7.32 1.40 -31.23
C ILE A 8 6.03 0.98 -31.93
N GLY A 9 4.92 1.21 -31.25
CA GLY A 9 3.58 1.10 -31.82
C GLY A 9 3.05 2.46 -32.29
N GLU A 10 2.03 2.45 -33.14
CA GLU A 10 1.28 3.65 -33.52
C GLU A 10 -0.20 3.46 -33.18
N VAL A 11 -0.79 4.44 -32.50
CA VAL A 11 -2.21 4.47 -32.15
C VAL A 11 -2.70 5.91 -32.31
N GLU A 12 -3.70 6.12 -33.15
CA GLU A 12 -4.38 7.42 -33.34
C GLU A 12 -3.43 8.61 -33.62
N GLY A 13 -2.35 8.37 -34.37
CA GLY A 13 -1.36 9.39 -34.73
C GLY A 13 -0.28 9.64 -33.67
N TYR A 14 -0.34 8.92 -32.54
CA TYR A 14 0.68 8.91 -31.50
C TYR A 14 1.54 7.66 -31.58
N HIS A 15 2.77 7.79 -31.09
CA HIS A 15 3.72 6.70 -30.92
C HIS A 15 3.67 6.17 -29.50
N LEU A 16 3.54 4.85 -29.39
CA LEU A 16 3.61 4.10 -28.15
C LEU A 16 5.03 3.56 -28.01
N ILE A 17 5.76 4.00 -26.98
CA ILE A 17 7.11 3.52 -26.72
C ILE A 17 7.03 2.48 -25.63
N GLU A 18 7.48 1.26 -25.92
CA GLU A 18 7.42 0.13 -24.99
C GLU A 18 8.80 -0.50 -24.83
N ILE A 19 9.16 -0.87 -23.60
CA ILE A 19 10.37 -1.63 -23.31
C ILE A 19 9.96 -2.80 -22.44
N ALA A 20 10.36 -4.01 -22.83
CA ALA A 20 10.01 -5.23 -22.11
C ALA A 20 10.32 -5.12 -20.60
N GLY A 21 9.32 -5.48 -19.78
CA GLY A 21 9.43 -5.43 -18.32
C GLY A 21 9.37 -4.02 -17.70
N CYS A 22 9.08 -2.97 -18.47
CA CYS A 22 8.78 -1.64 -17.95
C CYS A 22 7.26 -1.44 -17.82
N GLY A 23 6.86 -0.70 -16.78
CA GLY A 23 5.56 -0.03 -16.76
C GLY A 23 5.66 1.30 -17.50
N ARG A 24 4.73 2.22 -17.23
CA ARG A 24 4.66 3.52 -17.90
C ARG A 24 4.45 4.64 -16.91
N ILE A 25 4.81 5.86 -17.30
CA ILE A 25 4.38 7.05 -16.59
C ILE A 25 2.88 7.22 -16.82
N THR A 26 2.14 7.36 -15.73
CA THR A 26 0.67 7.38 -15.72
C THR A 26 0.07 8.74 -15.36
N THR A 27 0.89 9.79 -15.19
CA THR A 27 0.40 11.14 -14.92
C THR A 27 -0.39 11.65 -16.13
N PRO A 28 -1.71 11.87 -16.02
CA PRO A 28 -2.53 12.17 -17.17
C PRO A 28 -2.05 13.37 -17.98
N GLY A 29 -2.06 13.27 -19.30
CA GLY A 29 -1.60 14.32 -20.22
C GLY A 29 -0.07 14.44 -20.37
N HIS A 30 0.73 13.81 -19.50
CA HIS A 30 2.17 13.73 -19.67
C HIS A 30 2.56 12.62 -20.67
N PRO A 31 3.73 12.67 -21.33
CA PRO A 31 4.18 11.59 -22.21
C PRO A 31 4.24 10.22 -21.50
N ALA A 32 3.53 9.23 -22.05
CA ALA A 32 3.39 7.87 -21.52
C ALA A 32 4.63 7.00 -21.79
N LEU A 33 5.79 7.44 -21.29
CA LEU A 33 7.07 6.79 -21.52
C LEU A 33 7.30 5.57 -20.62
N PRO A 34 8.12 4.59 -21.05
CA PRO A 34 8.53 3.46 -20.23
C PRO A 34 9.19 3.90 -18.92
N MET A 35 8.81 3.24 -17.82
CA MET A 35 9.40 3.42 -16.49
C MET A 35 9.61 2.07 -15.82
N LYS A 36 10.75 1.89 -15.14
CA LYS A 36 11.07 0.68 -14.39
C LYS A 36 11.21 1.00 -12.91
N ALA A 37 10.31 0.47 -12.09
CA ALA A 37 10.45 0.51 -10.64
C ALA A 37 11.32 -0.67 -10.15
N LEU A 38 12.20 -0.37 -9.20
CA LEU A 38 13.03 -1.33 -8.48
C LEU A 38 12.91 -1.08 -6.98
N THR A 39 12.62 -2.13 -6.22
CA THR A 39 12.54 -2.05 -4.76
C THR A 39 13.70 -2.81 -4.14
N LEU A 40 14.54 -2.11 -3.37
CA LEU A 40 15.61 -2.71 -2.58
C LEU A 40 15.20 -2.70 -1.10
N LYS A 41 15.32 -3.85 -0.44
CA LYS A 41 15.07 -3.98 1.00
C LYS A 41 16.38 -3.79 1.77
N LEU A 42 16.39 -2.84 2.70
CA LEU A 42 17.50 -2.56 3.63
C LEU A 42 17.05 -2.87 5.06
N HIS A 43 17.98 -3.00 5.99
CA HIS A 43 17.59 -3.07 7.39
C HIS A 43 16.95 -1.74 7.81
N ARG A 44 15.96 -1.79 8.69
CA ARG A 44 15.23 -0.59 9.17
C ARG A 44 16.16 0.53 9.65
N GLY A 45 17.26 0.20 10.32
CA GLY A 45 18.24 1.18 10.83
C GLY A 45 19.20 1.75 9.78
N ASP A 46 19.25 1.21 8.56
CA ASP A 46 20.21 1.61 7.54
C ASP A 46 19.86 3.01 7.00
N VAL A 47 20.84 3.92 6.98
CA VAL A 47 20.63 5.29 6.47
C VAL A 47 21.24 5.42 5.09
N ILE A 48 20.40 5.71 4.10
CA ILE A 48 20.84 5.93 2.73
C ILE A 48 21.65 7.23 2.68
N ALA A 49 22.88 7.13 2.20
CA ALA A 49 23.81 8.25 2.10
C ALA A 49 23.81 8.86 0.69
N ASP A 50 23.66 8.04 -0.34
CA ASP A 50 23.70 8.47 -1.74
C ASP A 50 23.13 7.39 -2.67
N VAL A 51 22.40 7.81 -3.70
CA VAL A 51 21.91 6.97 -4.79
C VAL A 51 22.33 7.61 -6.10
N ALA A 52 23.17 6.92 -6.87
CA ALA A 52 23.69 7.38 -8.14
C ALA A 52 23.37 6.38 -9.27
N VAL A 53 22.94 6.90 -10.42
CA VAL A 53 22.71 6.09 -11.62
C VAL A 53 23.56 6.64 -12.77
N GLU A 54 24.51 5.83 -13.23
CA GLU A 54 25.29 6.11 -14.44
C GLU A 54 24.55 5.54 -15.65
N VAL A 55 24.34 6.34 -16.69
CA VAL A 55 23.54 5.97 -17.86
C VAL A 55 24.41 5.99 -19.12
N SER A 56 24.35 4.90 -19.88
CA SER A 56 24.85 4.87 -21.27
C SER A 56 23.69 5.20 -22.20
N THR A 57 23.83 6.28 -22.95
CA THR A 57 22.74 6.83 -23.77
C THR A 57 23.03 6.67 -25.26
N GLU A 58 21.98 6.45 -26.04
CA GLU A 58 21.98 6.55 -27.50
C GLU A 58 20.76 7.31 -27.98
N GLU A 59 20.87 7.97 -29.13
CA GLU A 59 19.75 8.66 -29.75
C GLU A 59 19.05 7.72 -30.72
N LEU A 60 17.72 7.68 -30.64
CA LEU A 60 16.92 6.88 -31.55
C LEU A 60 16.63 7.68 -32.82
N ASN A 61 16.92 7.09 -33.97
CA ASN A 61 16.73 7.74 -35.26
C ASN A 61 15.24 7.89 -35.59
N GLY A 62 14.75 9.13 -35.68
CA GLY A 62 13.39 9.41 -36.11
C GLY A 62 12.85 10.70 -35.49
N THR A 63 11.59 10.99 -35.82
CA THR A 63 10.79 12.00 -35.13
C THR A 63 9.56 11.31 -34.60
N TYR A 64 9.35 11.42 -33.30
CA TYR A 64 8.30 10.73 -32.57
C TYR A 64 7.33 11.73 -31.97
N HIS A 65 6.07 11.33 -31.91
CA HIS A 65 5.01 12.06 -31.23
C HIS A 65 4.42 11.14 -30.15
N VAL A 66 5.00 11.15 -28.96
CA VAL A 66 4.69 10.17 -27.91
C VAL A 66 3.28 10.37 -27.38
N SER A 67 2.53 9.28 -27.22
CA SER A 67 1.16 9.32 -26.68
C SER A 67 1.13 9.92 -25.26
N PRO A 68 0.18 10.82 -24.95
CA PRO A 68 -0.06 11.24 -23.57
C PRO A 68 -0.60 10.07 -22.75
N ALA A 69 -0.30 10.06 -21.45
CA ALA A 69 -0.84 9.08 -20.53
C ALA A 69 -2.34 9.35 -20.36
N PRO A 70 -3.18 8.30 -20.38
CA PRO A 70 -4.62 8.45 -20.30
C PRO A 70 -5.05 8.94 -18.91
N ARG A 71 -6.16 9.67 -18.84
CA ARG A 71 -6.88 9.89 -17.59
C ARG A 71 -7.54 8.57 -17.18
N PRO A 72 -7.60 8.26 -15.86
CA PRO A 72 -8.49 7.21 -15.40
C PRO A 72 -9.90 7.49 -15.89
N SER A 73 -10.56 6.47 -16.41
CA SER A 73 -11.97 6.51 -16.82
C SER A 73 -12.68 5.35 -16.14
N TYR A 74 -13.96 5.54 -15.84
CA TYR A 74 -14.83 4.42 -15.54
C TYR A 74 -15.11 3.63 -16.82
N ASP A 75 -15.42 2.35 -16.68
CA ASP A 75 -15.81 1.49 -17.80
C ASP A 75 -17.15 2.00 -18.39
N GLY A 76 -17.38 1.78 -19.69
CA GLY A 76 -18.56 2.33 -20.38
C GLY A 76 -18.56 3.84 -20.69
N ALA A 77 -17.59 4.62 -20.20
CA ALA A 77 -17.40 6.00 -20.67
C ALA A 77 -16.93 6.03 -22.13
N ASP A 78 -17.36 7.03 -22.90
CA ASP A 78 -16.81 7.25 -24.24
C ASP A 78 -15.29 7.45 -24.12
N TYR A 79 -14.51 6.63 -24.81
CA TYR A 79 -13.05 6.75 -24.83
C TYR A 79 -12.67 8.10 -25.44
N GLU A 80 -12.23 9.02 -24.58
CA GLU A 80 -11.65 10.29 -24.98
C GLU A 80 -10.13 10.24 -24.84
N LEU A 81 -9.44 10.53 -25.94
CA LEU A 81 -8.00 10.63 -25.93
C LEU A 81 -7.60 11.81 -25.04
N THR A 82 -6.75 11.54 -24.06
CA THR A 82 -6.36 12.55 -23.08
C THR A 82 -5.55 13.65 -23.74
N ASP A 83 -5.95 14.91 -23.55
CA ASP A 83 -5.23 16.05 -24.10
C ASP A 83 -3.79 16.10 -23.58
N PRO A 84 -2.80 16.28 -24.47
CA PRO A 84 -1.41 16.47 -24.06
C PRO A 84 -1.24 17.76 -23.28
N ASP A 85 -0.50 17.72 -22.17
CA ASP A 85 -0.18 18.92 -21.40
C ASP A 85 0.67 19.88 -22.27
N PRO A 86 0.15 21.07 -22.62
CA PRO A 86 0.87 22.00 -23.48
C PRO A 86 2.21 22.46 -22.89
N SER A 87 2.30 22.55 -21.55
CA SER A 87 3.53 22.97 -20.86
C SER A 87 4.69 21.99 -21.07
N ILE A 88 4.38 20.71 -21.36
CA ILE A 88 5.36 19.67 -21.69
C ILE A 88 5.49 19.53 -23.20
N TYR A 89 4.38 19.37 -23.93
CA TYR A 89 4.41 19.04 -25.35
C TYR A 89 4.91 20.18 -26.27
N GLU A 90 4.82 21.43 -25.82
CA GLU A 90 5.41 22.58 -26.52
C GLU A 90 6.87 22.86 -26.08
N SER A 91 7.36 22.13 -25.07
CA SER A 91 8.69 22.31 -24.49
C SER A 91 9.81 21.72 -25.34
N GLY A 92 10.95 22.44 -25.35
CA GLY A 92 12.21 21.96 -25.91
C GLY A 92 13.08 21.20 -24.90
N GLU A 93 12.60 21.03 -23.67
CA GLU A 93 13.31 20.29 -22.62
C GLU A 93 13.01 18.78 -22.69
N PRO A 94 13.95 17.91 -22.30
CA PRO A 94 13.67 16.49 -22.19
C PRO A 94 12.69 16.21 -21.04
N TYR A 95 11.73 15.33 -21.30
CA TYR A 95 10.83 14.74 -20.32
C TYR A 95 11.19 13.26 -20.11
N PRO A 96 11.25 12.75 -18.87
CA PRO A 96 11.01 13.44 -17.59
C PRO A 96 12.11 14.43 -17.16
N GLY A 97 13.22 14.51 -17.89
CA GLY A 97 14.34 15.42 -17.61
C GLY A 97 15.32 14.88 -16.56
N ARG A 98 15.04 13.69 -16.03
CA ARG A 98 15.89 12.91 -15.11
C ARG A 98 15.84 11.44 -15.48
N TRP A 99 16.93 10.75 -15.26
CA TRP A 99 17.05 9.31 -15.53
C TRP A 99 16.50 8.43 -14.41
N TYR A 100 16.36 8.98 -13.22
CA TYR A 100 15.80 8.30 -12.07
C TYR A 100 15.28 9.29 -11.03
N ASP A 101 14.42 8.78 -10.16
CA ASP A 101 14.18 9.31 -8.82
C ASP A 101 14.06 8.14 -7.84
N TYR A 102 14.06 8.45 -6.55
CA TYR A 102 13.83 7.45 -5.54
C TYR A 102 13.11 8.04 -4.32
N GLU A 103 12.46 7.16 -3.60
CA GLU A 103 11.90 7.42 -2.28
C GLU A 103 12.35 6.33 -1.30
N VAL A 104 12.34 6.70 -0.02
CA VAL A 104 12.69 5.80 1.07
C VAL A 104 11.47 5.68 1.95
N LYS A 105 10.98 4.45 2.11
CA LYS A 105 9.83 4.14 2.94
C LYS A 105 10.18 3.15 4.03
N GLU A 106 9.40 3.09 5.09
CA GLU A 106 9.51 2.03 6.11
C GLU A 106 8.23 1.21 6.14
N GLY A 107 8.33 -0.08 6.47
CA GLY A 107 7.15 -0.91 6.52
C GLY A 107 7.46 -2.37 6.79
N LEU A 108 6.42 -3.15 7.03
CA LEU A 108 6.51 -4.58 7.24
C LEU A 108 6.77 -5.30 5.91
N ASP A 109 7.76 -6.19 5.88
CA ASP A 109 7.95 -7.12 4.78
C ASP A 109 7.02 -8.32 4.92
N PRO A 110 6.01 -8.51 4.04
CA PRO A 110 5.04 -9.58 4.18
C PRO A 110 5.66 -10.98 4.06
N GLN A 111 6.85 -11.10 3.46
CA GLN A 111 7.53 -12.40 3.33
C GLN A 111 8.29 -12.78 4.59
N THR A 112 8.86 -11.80 5.29
CA THR A 112 9.75 -12.05 6.44
C THR A 112 9.13 -11.65 7.77
N MET A 113 8.00 -10.93 7.75
CA MET A 113 7.33 -10.35 8.90
C MET A 113 8.25 -9.45 9.73
N ARG A 114 9.21 -8.80 9.06
CA ARG A 114 10.16 -7.87 9.68
C ARG A 114 9.95 -6.48 9.10
N ARG A 115 9.98 -5.46 9.96
CA ARG A 115 10.07 -4.09 9.50
C ARG A 115 11.40 -3.87 8.78
N VAL A 116 11.31 -3.35 7.56
CA VAL A 116 12.46 -3.06 6.70
C VAL A 116 12.36 -1.63 6.19
N ARG A 117 13.46 -1.14 5.65
CA ARG A 117 13.47 0.11 4.90
C ARG A 117 13.47 -0.21 3.42
N TYR A 118 12.50 0.32 2.69
CA TYR A 118 12.37 0.17 1.25
C TYR A 118 13.03 1.36 0.55
N LEU A 119 13.98 1.09 -0.34
CA LEU A 119 14.41 2.05 -1.34
C LEU A 119 13.67 1.73 -2.64
N ILE A 120 12.71 2.57 -3.00
CA ILE A 120 11.94 2.45 -4.24
C ILE A 120 12.57 3.39 -5.25
N LEU A 121 13.21 2.82 -6.27
CA LEU A 121 13.93 3.52 -7.32
C LEU A 121 13.10 3.46 -8.62
N ARG A 122 12.71 4.60 -9.17
CA ARG A 122 12.06 4.70 -10.47
C ARG A 122 13.09 5.09 -11.51
N LEU A 123 13.27 4.26 -12.54
CA LEU A 123 14.19 4.49 -13.64
C LEU A 123 13.40 4.90 -14.89
N TYR A 124 13.90 5.92 -15.59
CA TYR A 124 13.31 6.49 -16.80
C TYR A 124 14.22 6.21 -18.00
N PRO A 125 14.19 5.00 -18.58
CA PRO A 125 15.09 4.60 -19.66
C PRO A 125 14.91 5.38 -20.97
N VAL A 126 13.86 6.19 -21.10
CA VAL A 126 13.61 7.00 -22.29
C VAL A 126 13.44 8.45 -21.89
N GLN A 127 14.15 9.34 -22.58
CA GLN A 127 13.95 10.78 -22.51
C GLN A 127 13.39 11.27 -23.84
N TYR A 128 12.30 12.03 -23.79
CA TYR A 128 11.60 12.56 -24.96
C TYR A 128 11.71 14.08 -24.98
N THR A 129 12.13 14.66 -26.10
CA THR A 129 12.10 16.12 -26.32
C THR A 129 10.93 16.46 -27.23
N PRO A 130 9.78 16.90 -26.69
CA PRO A 130 8.52 16.96 -27.42
C PRO A 130 8.55 17.86 -28.65
N LYS A 131 9.10 19.07 -28.51
CA LYS A 131 9.18 20.06 -29.60
C LYS A 131 9.93 19.58 -30.84
N THR A 132 10.89 18.67 -30.68
CA THR A 132 11.68 18.12 -31.80
C THR A 132 11.33 16.67 -32.12
N GLY A 133 10.51 16.02 -31.30
CA GLY A 133 10.20 14.60 -31.40
C GLY A 133 11.39 13.66 -31.21
N ARG A 134 12.43 14.07 -30.48
CA ARG A 134 13.67 13.27 -30.32
C ARG A 134 13.56 12.35 -29.12
N LEU A 135 14.04 11.12 -29.26
CA LEU A 135 14.14 10.15 -28.17
C LEU A 135 15.60 9.83 -27.87
N THR A 136 15.97 9.92 -26.59
CA THR A 136 17.26 9.44 -26.08
C THR A 136 17.02 8.23 -25.18
N ILE A 137 17.65 7.11 -25.50
CA ILE A 137 17.49 5.83 -24.84
C ILE A 137 18.67 5.58 -23.91
N GLY A 138 18.40 5.29 -22.64
CA GLY A 138 19.37 4.83 -21.66
C GLY A 138 19.50 3.31 -21.70
N SER A 139 20.21 2.76 -22.70
CA SER A 139 20.32 1.31 -22.94
C SER A 139 20.96 0.54 -21.78
N ARG A 140 21.82 1.21 -20.99
CA ARG A 140 22.41 0.63 -19.77
C ARG A 140 22.42 1.63 -18.63
N MET A 141 21.92 1.18 -17.48
CA MET A 141 21.94 1.93 -16.22
C MET A 141 22.68 1.17 -15.13
N ARG A 142 23.75 1.77 -14.58
CA ARG A 142 24.49 1.25 -13.43
C ARG A 142 24.05 1.99 -12.18
N ILE A 143 23.38 1.28 -11.29
CA ILE A 143 22.84 1.82 -10.04
C ILE A 143 23.86 1.56 -8.93
N SER A 144 24.21 2.59 -8.19
CA SER A 144 25.08 2.53 -7.02
C SER A 144 24.35 3.13 -5.83
N VAL A 145 24.12 2.32 -4.80
CA VAL A 145 23.51 2.75 -3.54
C VAL A 145 24.57 2.70 -2.45
N ARG A 146 24.85 3.85 -1.85
CA ARG A 146 25.71 3.95 -0.66
C ARG A 146 24.82 4.22 0.55
N TYR A 147 24.98 3.39 1.57
CA TYR A 147 24.27 3.54 2.83
C TYR A 147 25.24 3.29 3.99
N ARG A 148 24.93 3.87 5.12
CA ARG A 148 25.58 3.55 6.39
C ARG A 148 24.71 2.52 7.08
N SER A 149 25.29 1.36 7.39
CA SER A 149 24.59 0.41 8.23
C SER A 149 24.29 1.07 9.56
N GLY A 150 23.00 1.19 9.88
CA GLY A 150 22.64 1.44 11.26
C GLY A 150 23.13 0.26 12.05
N VAL A 151 23.70 0.49 13.23
CA VAL A 151 23.72 -0.59 14.21
C VAL A 151 22.25 -0.90 14.41
N GLY A 152 21.76 -2.01 13.85
CA GLY A 152 20.43 -2.48 14.17
C GLY A 152 20.33 -2.47 15.69
N SER A 153 19.16 -2.19 16.25
CA SER A 153 18.90 -2.42 17.67
C SER A 153 19.06 -3.89 18.09
N SER A 154 19.90 -4.68 17.42
CA SER A 154 20.50 -5.93 17.88
C SER A 154 21.51 -5.76 19.02
N SER A 155 21.65 -4.56 19.61
CA SER A 155 22.46 -4.35 20.84
C SER A 155 21.83 -3.48 21.94
N ARG A 156 20.55 -3.11 21.85
CA ARG A 156 19.75 -2.98 23.08
C ARG A 156 19.29 -4.40 23.39
N GLY A 157 19.65 -4.91 24.57
CA GLY A 157 19.62 -6.33 24.91
C GLY A 157 18.37 -7.04 24.40
N ALA A 158 18.52 -8.32 24.00
CA ALA A 158 17.43 -9.19 23.59
C ALA A 158 16.15 -8.81 24.35
N LEU A 159 15.09 -8.46 23.62
CA LEU A 159 13.82 -8.03 24.20
C LEU A 159 13.54 -8.95 25.39
N VAL A 160 13.46 -8.37 26.59
CA VAL A 160 13.28 -9.16 27.82
C VAL A 160 12.01 -10.01 27.70
N GLN A 161 11.06 -9.51 26.91
CA GLN A 161 9.86 -10.19 26.47
C GLN A 161 9.45 -9.67 25.09
N SER A 162 9.17 -10.56 24.14
CA SER A 162 8.64 -10.23 22.81
C SER A 162 7.18 -10.65 22.71
N TYR A 163 6.37 -9.87 21.98
CA TYR A 163 4.97 -10.17 21.71
C TYR A 163 4.69 -10.07 20.21
N ASP A 164 3.79 -10.92 19.71
CA ASP A 164 3.42 -10.97 18.28
C ASP A 164 2.21 -10.07 17.99
N LEU A 165 1.24 -10.05 18.93
CA LEU A 165 -0.07 -9.41 18.79
C LEU A 165 -0.37 -8.45 19.95
N LEU A 166 -0.87 -7.25 19.63
CA LEU A 166 -1.54 -6.36 20.57
C LEU A 166 -3.04 -6.35 20.28
N ILE A 167 -3.86 -6.65 21.27
CA ILE A 167 -5.31 -6.42 21.22
C ILE A 167 -5.61 -5.10 21.92
N ILE A 168 -6.23 -4.17 21.20
CA ILE A 168 -6.73 -2.90 21.75
C ILE A 168 -8.24 -2.98 21.84
N THR A 169 -8.80 -2.63 22.99
CA THR A 169 -10.24 -2.78 23.25
C THR A 169 -10.75 -1.77 24.28
N SER A 170 -12.06 -1.67 24.48
CA SER A 170 -12.63 -0.89 25.58
C SER A 170 -12.69 -1.71 26.88
N PRO A 171 -12.79 -1.08 28.07
CA PRO A 171 -13.02 -1.79 29.32
C PRO A 171 -14.27 -2.69 29.31
N LEU A 172 -15.32 -2.28 28.59
CA LEU A 172 -16.55 -3.07 28.43
C LEU A 172 -16.28 -4.45 27.80
N LEU A 173 -15.34 -4.49 26.84
CA LEU A 173 -15.05 -5.67 26.04
C LEU A 173 -13.80 -6.44 26.50
N GLU A 174 -13.11 -5.95 27.54
CA GLU A 174 -11.82 -6.47 28.01
C GLU A 174 -11.86 -7.98 28.32
N SER A 175 -12.94 -8.48 28.93
CA SER A 175 -13.05 -9.90 29.26
C SER A 175 -13.04 -10.81 28.02
N TYR A 176 -13.55 -10.33 26.88
CA TYR A 176 -13.54 -11.03 25.60
C TYR A 176 -12.18 -10.94 24.91
N ALA A 177 -11.52 -9.79 24.99
CA ALA A 177 -10.13 -9.64 24.56
C ALA A 177 -9.20 -10.57 25.34
N ALA A 178 -9.38 -10.67 26.66
CA ALA A 178 -8.63 -11.59 27.51
C ALA A 178 -8.88 -13.05 27.11
N LYS A 179 -10.14 -13.43 26.83
CA LYS A 179 -10.49 -14.77 26.32
C LYS A 179 -9.73 -15.08 25.02
N LEU A 180 -9.71 -14.15 24.07
CA LEU A 180 -8.99 -14.31 22.81
C LEU A 180 -7.47 -14.38 23.03
N MET A 181 -6.92 -13.50 23.87
CA MET A 181 -5.50 -13.50 24.26
C MET A 181 -5.08 -14.85 24.86
N TYR A 182 -5.84 -15.41 25.80
CA TYR A 182 -5.54 -16.72 26.39
C TYR A 182 -5.50 -17.82 25.32
N TYR A 183 -6.43 -17.79 24.36
CA TYR A 183 -6.42 -18.74 23.26
C TYR A 183 -5.21 -18.54 22.34
N LYS A 184 -4.94 -17.31 21.89
CA LYS A 184 -3.80 -16.99 21.02
C LYS A 184 -2.46 -17.40 21.66
N ASN A 185 -2.29 -17.11 22.94
CA ASN A 185 -1.14 -17.57 23.72
C ASN A 185 -1.04 -19.10 23.75
N SER A 186 -2.17 -19.82 23.85
CA SER A 186 -2.19 -21.29 23.85
C SER A 186 -1.78 -21.94 22.51
N VAL A 187 -1.91 -21.20 21.41
CA VAL A 187 -1.49 -21.65 20.06
C VAL A 187 -0.18 -21.00 19.59
N GLY A 188 0.56 -20.38 20.51
CA GLY A 188 1.91 -19.87 20.24
C GLY A 188 1.96 -18.46 19.66
N VAL A 189 0.86 -17.70 19.69
CA VAL A 189 0.83 -16.27 19.32
C VAL A 189 0.86 -15.45 20.60
N SER A 190 2.03 -14.91 20.96
CA SER A 190 2.21 -14.15 22.19
C SER A 190 1.44 -12.83 22.11
N THR A 191 0.45 -12.66 22.99
CA THR A 191 -0.55 -11.59 22.91
C THR A 191 -0.57 -10.71 24.15
N LEU A 192 -0.63 -9.39 23.92
CA LEU A 192 -0.94 -8.37 24.93
C LEU A 192 -2.37 -7.84 24.73
N VAL A 193 -3.00 -7.42 25.83
CA VAL A 193 -4.27 -6.66 25.80
C VAL A 193 -4.03 -5.31 26.44
N LYS A 194 -4.54 -4.26 25.81
CA LYS A 194 -4.59 -2.90 26.38
C LYS A 194 -5.98 -2.31 26.17
N THR A 195 -6.52 -1.75 27.25
CA THR A 195 -7.80 -1.04 27.18
C THR A 195 -7.58 0.41 26.73
N THR A 196 -8.61 1.02 26.15
CA THR A 196 -8.59 2.45 25.79
C THR A 196 -8.34 3.33 27.01
N GLU A 197 -8.92 3.02 28.18
CA GLU A 197 -8.67 3.77 29.42
C GLU A 197 -7.21 3.73 29.86
N GLU A 198 -6.57 2.55 29.83
CA GLU A 198 -5.13 2.44 30.12
C GLU A 198 -4.30 3.25 29.12
N ILE A 199 -4.61 3.14 27.82
CA ILE A 199 -3.89 3.86 26.77
C ILE A 199 -4.02 5.38 26.98
N TYR A 200 -5.22 5.87 27.26
CA TYR A 200 -5.46 7.30 27.42
C TYR A 200 -4.78 7.91 28.64
N ALA A 201 -4.56 7.08 29.67
CA ALA A 201 -3.84 7.45 30.89
C ALA A 201 -2.32 7.35 30.72
N ASP A 202 -1.81 6.35 29.99
CA ASP A 202 -0.38 6.04 29.88
C ASP A 202 0.32 6.83 28.75
N PHE A 203 -0.42 7.29 27.74
CA PHE A 203 0.14 7.93 26.55
C PHE A 203 -0.39 9.35 26.32
N GLU A 204 0.55 10.24 25.99
CA GLU A 204 0.26 11.60 25.53
C GLU A 204 -0.08 11.60 24.02
N GLY A 205 -0.85 12.61 23.61
CA GLY A 205 -1.32 12.81 22.24
C GLY A 205 -2.40 13.90 22.20
N ARG A 206 -2.56 14.55 21.04
CA ARG A 206 -3.55 15.62 20.78
C ARG A 206 -4.98 15.13 20.96
N ASP A 207 -5.23 13.85 20.65
CA ASP A 207 -6.53 13.19 20.78
C ASP A 207 -6.40 11.69 21.05
N HIS A 208 -7.53 11.00 21.18
CA HIS A 208 -7.57 9.56 21.47
C HIS A 208 -6.91 8.70 20.39
N PRO A 209 -7.16 8.88 19.07
CA PRO A 209 -6.46 8.08 18.07
C PRO A 209 -4.94 8.33 18.09
N GLU A 210 -4.45 9.55 18.29
CA GLU A 210 -3.00 9.77 18.38
C GLU A 210 -2.39 9.06 19.60
N LYS A 211 -3.10 9.05 20.74
CA LYS A 211 -2.68 8.28 21.93
C LYS A 211 -2.62 6.77 21.65
N ILE A 212 -3.62 6.23 20.94
CA ILE A 212 -3.63 4.82 20.49
C ILE A 212 -2.43 4.53 19.58
N ARG A 213 -2.18 5.39 18.58
CA ARG A 213 -1.03 5.26 17.68
C ARG A 213 0.30 5.32 18.44
N ASN A 214 0.42 6.20 19.43
CA ASN A 214 1.61 6.30 20.29
C ASN A 214 1.81 5.05 21.18
N CYS A 215 0.74 4.45 21.68
CA CYS A 215 0.80 3.15 22.34
C CYS A 215 1.35 2.07 21.40
N ILE A 216 0.85 2.01 20.16
CA ILE A 216 1.30 1.06 19.15
C ILE A 216 2.78 1.27 18.81
N LYS A 217 3.22 2.53 18.58
CA LYS A 217 4.63 2.89 18.36
C LYS A 217 5.51 2.36 19.50
N SER A 218 5.10 2.61 20.75
CA SER A 218 5.83 2.14 21.93
C SER A 218 5.89 0.61 22.02
N ALA A 219 4.78 -0.08 21.72
CA ALA A 219 4.70 -1.53 21.76
C ALA A 219 5.56 -2.19 20.66
N VAL A 220 5.61 -1.58 19.48
CA VAL A 220 6.50 -1.98 18.37
C VAL A 220 7.97 -1.88 18.78
N GLU A 221 8.38 -0.77 19.39
CA GLU A 221 9.78 -0.57 19.82
C GLU A 221 10.15 -1.44 21.03
N SER A 222 9.23 -1.63 21.97
CA SER A 222 9.51 -2.27 23.26
C SER A 222 9.34 -3.78 23.23
N TYR A 223 8.47 -4.31 22.37
CA TYR A 223 8.10 -5.73 22.35
C TYR A 223 8.21 -6.37 20.97
N GLY A 224 8.47 -5.58 19.92
CA GLY A 224 8.63 -6.12 18.57
C GLY A 224 7.33 -6.52 17.89
N ILE A 225 6.17 -6.04 18.36
CA ILE A 225 4.84 -6.40 17.84
C ILE A 225 4.76 -6.28 16.32
N THR A 226 4.15 -7.27 15.67
CA THR A 226 3.97 -7.32 14.22
C THR A 226 2.52 -7.23 13.78
N ALA A 227 1.57 -7.41 14.71
CA ALA A 227 0.14 -7.32 14.44
C ALA A 227 -0.61 -6.59 15.56
N VAL A 228 -1.62 -5.83 15.19
CA VAL A 228 -2.59 -5.21 16.08
C VAL A 228 -3.99 -5.67 15.69
N LEU A 229 -4.79 -6.06 16.69
CA LEU A 229 -6.20 -6.35 16.52
C LEU A 229 -7.00 -5.37 17.37
N ILE A 230 -7.87 -4.61 16.73
CA ILE A 230 -8.85 -3.76 17.43
C ILE A 230 -10.10 -4.61 17.69
N LEU A 231 -10.41 -4.85 18.96
CA LEU A 231 -11.66 -5.50 19.38
C LEU A 231 -12.62 -4.41 19.87
N GLY A 232 -13.45 -3.91 18.96
CA GLY A 232 -14.35 -2.80 19.21
C GLY A 232 -14.76 -2.11 17.91
N ASP A 233 -16.00 -1.65 17.84
CA ASP A 233 -16.42 -0.67 16.82
C ASP A 233 -15.89 0.73 17.17
N GLU A 234 -16.16 1.74 16.34
CA GLU A 234 -15.70 3.12 16.52
C GLU A 234 -16.05 3.69 17.91
N ASP A 235 -17.24 3.36 18.43
CA ASP A 235 -17.71 3.80 19.75
C ASP A 235 -16.93 3.18 20.93
N GLN A 236 -16.24 2.07 20.69
CA GLN A 236 -15.43 1.36 21.69
C GLN A 236 -13.93 1.69 21.55
N VAL A 237 -13.44 1.74 20.31
CA VAL A 237 -12.06 2.10 19.96
C VAL A 237 -12.12 2.97 18.69
N PRO A 238 -11.85 4.28 18.79
CA PRO A 238 -12.06 5.20 17.68
C PRO A 238 -11.17 4.83 16.49
N ALA A 239 -11.67 5.04 15.27
CA ALA A 239 -10.83 5.10 14.07
C ALA A 239 -10.21 6.49 13.92
N ARG A 240 -9.27 6.67 12.99
CA ARG A 240 -8.83 8.01 12.57
C ARG A 240 -9.70 8.47 11.41
N TYR A 241 -10.25 9.67 11.49
CA TYR A 241 -10.82 10.37 10.34
C TYR A 241 -9.70 11.09 9.58
N VAL A 242 -9.63 10.89 8.27
CA VAL A 242 -8.66 11.52 7.37
C VAL A 242 -9.33 12.44 6.35
N TYR A 243 -8.65 13.52 5.97
CA TYR A 243 -9.13 14.50 5.02
C TYR A 243 -8.88 14.05 3.57
N ILE A 244 -9.95 13.70 2.86
CA ILE A 244 -9.96 13.26 1.47
C ILE A 244 -11.04 14.07 0.73
N PRO A 245 -10.69 15.27 0.22
CA PRO A 245 -11.64 16.08 -0.55
C PRO A 245 -11.78 15.50 -1.96
N ASP A 246 -12.78 14.64 -2.16
CA ASP A 246 -13.07 14.05 -3.47
C ASP A 246 -13.84 14.99 -4.41
N GLY A 247 -14.18 16.19 -3.91
CA GLY A 247 -14.89 17.23 -4.66
C GLY A 247 -16.40 17.03 -4.71
N GLU A 248 -16.92 15.98 -4.07
CA GLU A 248 -18.34 15.70 -3.95
C GLU A 248 -18.90 16.22 -2.62
N SER A 249 -20.08 16.83 -2.68
CA SER A 249 -20.66 17.54 -1.51
C SER A 249 -21.56 16.67 -0.63
N ILE A 250 -21.68 15.37 -0.93
CA ILE A 250 -22.77 14.53 -0.43
C ILE A 250 -22.41 13.87 0.91
N ASP A 251 -21.19 13.39 1.07
CA ASP A 251 -20.68 12.66 2.24
C ASP A 251 -19.56 13.41 2.99
N GLY A 252 -19.02 14.48 2.40
CA GLY A 252 -18.04 15.36 3.04
C GLY A 252 -16.62 14.82 2.95
N ASP A 253 -15.65 15.64 3.37
CA ASP A 253 -14.24 15.37 3.06
C ASP A 253 -13.54 14.43 4.07
N LEU A 254 -14.26 13.70 4.94
CA LEU A 254 -13.67 12.90 6.01
C LEU A 254 -14.00 11.41 5.88
N VAL A 255 -12.97 10.57 5.88
CA VAL A 255 -13.09 9.10 5.77
C VAL A 255 -12.46 8.43 6.98
N GLU A 256 -13.13 7.44 7.59
CA GLU A 256 -12.51 6.64 8.65
C GLU A 256 -11.48 5.64 8.13
N THR A 257 -10.37 5.48 8.85
CA THR A 257 -9.35 4.48 8.53
C THR A 257 -8.60 3.99 9.77
N ASP A 258 -8.27 2.70 9.76
CA ASP A 258 -7.33 2.09 10.70
C ASP A 258 -5.89 2.08 10.16
N LEU A 259 -5.65 2.49 8.90
CA LEU A 259 -4.29 2.56 8.33
C LEU A 259 -3.40 3.55 9.10
N TYR A 260 -3.98 4.58 9.71
CA TYR A 260 -3.28 5.49 10.63
C TYR A 260 -2.59 4.75 11.78
N TYR A 261 -3.16 3.65 12.26
CA TYR A 261 -2.58 2.82 13.31
C TYR A 261 -1.50 1.86 12.82
N ALA A 262 -1.41 1.66 11.50
CA ALA A 262 -0.47 0.73 10.87
C ALA A 262 0.72 1.43 10.23
N ASP A 263 0.56 2.64 9.71
CA ASP A 263 1.66 3.53 9.30
C ASP A 263 2.15 4.29 10.55
N LEU A 264 3.42 4.10 10.93
CA LEU A 264 3.98 4.67 12.15
C LEU A 264 4.96 5.82 11.88
N GLN A 265 5.20 6.16 10.61
CA GLN A 265 6.04 7.29 10.24
C GLN A 265 5.23 8.59 10.22
N TYR A 266 5.92 9.72 10.41
CA TYR A 266 5.32 11.06 10.40
C TYR A 266 4.16 11.24 11.40
N THR A 267 3.49 12.39 11.35
CA THR A 267 2.34 12.68 12.20
C THR A 267 1.02 12.37 11.49
N TRP A 268 0.98 12.44 10.15
CA TRP A 268 -0.23 12.58 9.33
C TRP A 268 -1.01 13.86 9.63
N ASP A 269 -0.36 14.89 10.16
CA ASP A 269 -0.89 16.25 10.40
C ASP A 269 0.37 17.09 10.73
N ASP A 270 1.22 17.27 9.73
CA ASP A 270 2.58 17.82 9.86
C ASP A 270 2.54 19.35 9.95
N ASN A 271 1.47 19.96 9.44
CA ASN A 271 1.22 21.41 9.51
C ASN A 271 0.34 21.82 10.73
N ASP A 272 -0.17 20.86 11.52
CA ASP A 272 -0.98 21.05 12.73
C ASP A 272 -2.28 21.81 12.48
N ASP A 273 -2.91 21.59 11.32
CA ASP A 273 -4.21 22.18 10.98
C ASP A 273 -5.40 21.27 11.33
N GLY A 274 -5.12 20.01 11.71
CA GLY A 274 -6.10 19.02 12.11
C GLY A 274 -6.80 18.31 10.95
N LEU A 275 -6.37 18.55 9.71
CA LEU A 275 -6.80 17.84 8.50
C LEU A 275 -5.91 16.62 8.28
N TRP A 276 -6.12 15.59 9.11
CA TRP A 276 -5.21 14.46 9.12
C TRP A 276 -5.09 13.74 7.77
N GLY A 277 -3.87 13.53 7.31
CA GLY A 277 -3.61 12.79 6.08
C GLY A 277 -3.95 13.59 4.82
N ASP A 278 -3.98 14.91 4.92
CA ASP A 278 -4.10 15.80 3.77
C ASP A 278 -2.85 15.64 2.89
N LEU A 279 -2.97 14.86 1.80
CA LEU A 279 -1.83 14.48 0.96
C LEU A 279 -1.15 15.68 0.27
N ASP A 280 -1.78 16.86 0.25
CA ASP A 280 -1.16 18.08 -0.27
C ASP A 280 -0.24 18.77 0.75
N ASN A 281 -0.45 18.54 2.05
CA ASN A 281 0.23 19.24 3.14
C ASN A 281 0.94 18.33 4.16
N ASP A 282 0.60 17.04 4.20
CA ASP A 282 1.11 16.05 5.14
C ASP A 282 1.96 14.96 4.47
N GLU A 283 2.98 14.50 5.19
CA GLU A 283 3.74 13.31 4.83
C GLU A 283 3.03 12.05 5.35
N VAL A 284 2.59 11.20 4.42
CA VAL A 284 2.08 9.85 4.69
C VAL A 284 3.02 8.86 4.04
N ASP A 285 3.64 7.97 4.82
CA ASP A 285 4.52 6.94 4.27
C ASP A 285 3.70 5.95 3.42
N GLY A 286 2.55 5.53 3.95
CA GLY A 286 1.58 4.71 3.23
C GLY A 286 2.00 3.24 3.07
N LEU A 287 3.09 2.79 3.71
CA LEU A 287 3.40 1.37 3.87
C LEU A 287 3.19 0.95 5.34
N PRO A 288 2.27 0.00 5.62
CA PRO A 288 2.04 -0.47 6.98
C PRO A 288 3.29 -1.09 7.65
N ASP A 289 3.65 -0.64 8.85
CA ASP A 289 4.71 -1.17 9.72
C ASP A 289 4.32 -2.46 10.47
N LEU A 290 3.03 -2.78 10.46
CA LEU A 290 2.42 -3.92 11.13
C LEU A 290 1.12 -4.31 10.41
N LEU A 291 0.65 -5.53 10.69
CA LEU A 291 -0.68 -5.96 10.27
C LEU A 291 -1.73 -5.34 11.20
N ILE A 292 -2.78 -4.76 10.64
CA ILE A 292 -3.92 -4.22 11.40
C ILE A 292 -5.20 -4.95 11.01
N GLY A 293 -6.07 -5.21 11.97
CA GLY A 293 -7.40 -5.73 11.73
C GLY A 293 -8.37 -5.28 12.83
N ARG A 294 -9.66 -5.21 12.49
CA ARG A 294 -10.72 -4.81 13.41
C ARG A 294 -11.81 -5.87 13.47
N LEU A 295 -12.27 -6.15 14.69
CA LEU A 295 -13.52 -6.86 14.99
C LEU A 295 -14.52 -5.80 15.48
N PRO A 296 -15.34 -5.21 14.58
CA PRO A 296 -16.21 -4.07 14.91
C PRO A 296 -17.44 -4.55 15.69
N VAL A 297 -17.39 -4.42 17.01
CA VAL A 297 -18.47 -4.82 17.92
C VAL A 297 -18.63 -3.77 19.02
N SER A 298 -19.86 -3.36 19.30
CA SER A 298 -20.16 -2.38 20.35
C SER A 298 -20.71 -2.99 21.65
N THR A 299 -21.01 -4.29 21.66
CA THR A 299 -21.64 -4.95 22.83
C THR A 299 -20.97 -6.26 23.21
N GLU A 300 -21.06 -6.58 24.49
CA GLU A 300 -20.58 -7.84 25.08
C GLU A 300 -21.13 -9.08 24.35
N TYR A 301 -22.41 -9.05 23.95
CA TYR A 301 -23.03 -10.14 23.19
C TYR A 301 -22.32 -10.36 21.85
N TYR A 302 -22.17 -9.32 21.02
CA TYR A 302 -21.53 -9.47 19.71
C TYR A 302 -20.04 -9.77 19.83
N ALA A 303 -19.36 -9.20 20.82
CA ALA A 303 -17.97 -9.55 21.12
C ALA A 303 -17.82 -11.03 21.46
N SER A 304 -18.71 -11.60 22.28
CA SER A 304 -18.69 -13.02 22.58
C SER A 304 -18.85 -13.88 21.32
N VAL A 305 -19.79 -13.53 20.43
CA VAL A 305 -20.08 -14.28 19.20
C VAL A 305 -18.89 -14.25 18.25
N VAL A 306 -18.29 -13.08 18.02
CA VAL A 306 -17.19 -12.93 17.05
C VAL A 306 -15.91 -13.57 17.58
N VAL A 307 -15.59 -13.37 18.86
CA VAL A 307 -14.41 -14.02 19.49
C VAL A 307 -14.55 -15.53 19.47
N ASP A 308 -15.75 -16.07 19.77
CA ASP A 308 -15.97 -17.51 19.74
C ASP A 308 -15.88 -18.08 18.33
N LYS A 309 -16.40 -17.38 17.32
CA LYS A 309 -16.20 -17.76 15.92
C LYS A 309 -14.72 -17.85 15.54
N VAL A 310 -13.89 -16.88 15.92
CA VAL A 310 -12.45 -16.91 15.63
C VAL A 310 -11.78 -18.11 16.31
N ILE A 311 -12.07 -18.32 17.60
CA ILE A 311 -11.49 -19.43 18.38
C ILE A 311 -11.94 -20.78 17.81
N GLU A 312 -13.24 -20.95 17.54
CA GLU A 312 -13.79 -22.18 16.98
C GLU A 312 -13.23 -22.47 15.59
N TYR A 313 -13.13 -21.44 14.74
CA TYR A 313 -12.59 -21.59 13.40
C TYR A 313 -11.16 -22.13 13.42
N GLU A 314 -10.31 -21.59 14.28
CA GLU A 314 -8.90 -22.00 14.37
C GLU A 314 -8.71 -23.34 15.11
N ARG A 315 -9.61 -23.72 16.02
CA ARG A 315 -9.48 -24.95 16.81
C ARG A 315 -9.99 -26.20 16.10
N TYR A 316 -11.10 -26.06 15.38
CA TYR A 316 -11.89 -27.22 14.96
C TYR A 316 -11.93 -27.43 13.45
N ASN A 317 -11.39 -26.49 12.67
CA ASN A 317 -11.34 -26.63 11.23
C ASN A 317 -9.96 -27.06 10.74
N SER A 318 -9.95 -27.77 9.62
CA SER A 318 -8.76 -28.30 8.95
C SER A 318 -8.84 -28.03 7.45
N PRO A 319 -7.71 -27.89 6.74
CA PRO A 319 -7.67 -27.91 5.27
C PRO A 319 -8.27 -29.17 4.63
N GLU A 320 -8.47 -30.24 5.41
CA GLU A 320 -9.12 -31.48 4.99
C GLU A 320 -10.67 -31.40 5.04
N ASP A 321 -11.23 -30.35 5.65
CA ASP A 321 -12.68 -30.23 5.77
C ASP A 321 -13.34 -30.05 4.38
N PRO A 322 -14.50 -30.68 4.11
CA PRO A 322 -15.11 -30.67 2.79
C PRO A 322 -15.41 -29.27 2.23
N TRP A 323 -15.63 -28.29 3.10
CA TRP A 323 -15.94 -26.91 2.71
C TRP A 323 -14.69 -26.03 2.54
N PHE A 324 -13.53 -26.43 3.06
CA PHE A 324 -12.35 -25.54 3.18
C PHE A 324 -11.82 -25.10 1.82
N ASN A 325 -11.67 -26.03 0.88
CA ASN A 325 -11.24 -25.75 -0.49
C ASN A 325 -12.45 -25.46 -1.40
N THR A 326 -13.48 -24.78 -0.91
CA THR A 326 -14.61 -24.32 -1.72
C THR A 326 -14.61 -22.80 -1.80
N ALA A 327 -14.59 -22.25 -3.01
CA ALA A 327 -14.70 -20.82 -3.25
C ALA A 327 -16.05 -20.50 -3.89
N LEU A 328 -16.66 -19.39 -3.48
CA LEU A 328 -17.81 -18.77 -4.14
C LEU A 328 -17.32 -17.48 -4.77
N LEU A 329 -17.43 -17.38 -6.09
CA LEU A 329 -17.18 -16.16 -6.84
C LEU A 329 -18.52 -15.64 -7.37
N ILE A 330 -18.71 -14.32 -7.29
CA ILE A 330 -19.94 -13.65 -7.71
C ILE A 330 -19.50 -12.52 -8.63
N GLY A 331 -19.76 -12.67 -9.93
CA GLY A 331 -19.67 -11.59 -10.89
C GLY A 331 -20.94 -10.74 -10.79
N THR A 332 -20.80 -9.42 -10.82
CA THR A 332 -21.95 -8.51 -10.85
C THR A 332 -21.68 -7.45 -11.90
N ASP A 333 -22.71 -7.06 -12.63
CA ASP A 333 -22.71 -5.88 -13.47
C ASP A 333 -23.41 -4.73 -12.71
N PRO A 334 -22.66 -3.75 -12.17
CA PRO A 334 -23.22 -2.67 -11.38
C PRO A 334 -23.92 -1.58 -12.21
N PHE A 335 -23.80 -1.57 -13.54
CA PHE A 335 -24.25 -0.45 -14.38
C PHE A 335 -25.02 -0.92 -15.63
N GLU A 336 -26.03 -0.14 -16.06
CA GLU A 336 -26.83 -0.52 -17.24
C GLU A 336 -26.08 -0.25 -18.55
N GLY A 337 -25.87 -1.29 -19.36
CA GLY A 337 -25.38 -1.18 -20.73
C GLY A 337 -23.91 -1.53 -20.93
N GLU A 338 -23.24 -1.97 -19.87
CA GLU A 338 -21.86 -2.45 -19.91
C GLU A 338 -21.81 -3.91 -20.40
N GLU A 339 -20.66 -4.34 -20.95
CA GLU A 339 -20.44 -5.76 -21.27
C GLU A 339 -20.22 -6.55 -19.97
N ALA A 340 -20.14 -7.88 -20.03
CA ALA A 340 -20.06 -8.74 -18.84
C ALA A 340 -18.75 -8.57 -18.05
N GLU A 341 -18.62 -7.52 -17.22
CA GLU A 341 -17.38 -7.18 -16.52
C GLU A 341 -17.08 -8.08 -15.33
N GLY A 342 -18.02 -8.15 -14.39
CA GLY A 342 -17.87 -8.92 -13.17
C GLY A 342 -17.70 -10.41 -13.46
N GLU A 343 -18.39 -10.90 -14.50
CA GLU A 343 -18.33 -12.26 -15.01
C GLU A 343 -16.97 -12.57 -15.65
N ILE A 344 -16.45 -11.68 -16.51
CA ILE A 344 -15.15 -11.85 -17.15
C ILE A 344 -14.03 -11.80 -16.10
N LEU A 345 -14.07 -10.84 -15.17
CA LEU A 345 -13.09 -10.74 -14.10
C LEU A 345 -13.15 -11.96 -13.18
N MET A 346 -14.35 -12.42 -12.83
CA MET A 346 -14.55 -13.66 -12.06
C MET A 346 -13.94 -14.86 -12.78
N ASP A 347 -14.18 -15.01 -14.08
CA ASP A 347 -13.63 -16.10 -14.88
C ASP A 347 -12.10 -16.02 -14.94
N TYR A 348 -11.56 -14.82 -15.16
CA TYR A 348 -10.11 -14.57 -15.13
C TYR A 348 -9.48 -14.93 -13.76
N ILE A 349 -10.12 -14.55 -12.65
CA ILE A 349 -9.65 -14.90 -11.29
C ILE A 349 -9.67 -16.42 -11.09
N ALA A 350 -10.77 -17.07 -11.46
CA ALA A 350 -10.92 -18.51 -11.33
C ALA A 350 -9.85 -19.28 -12.11
N ASP A 351 -9.53 -18.82 -13.33
CA ASP A 351 -8.64 -19.53 -14.24
C ASP A 351 -7.15 -19.25 -13.97
N ASN A 352 -6.81 -18.11 -13.37
CA ASN A 352 -5.41 -17.68 -13.22
C ASN A 352 -4.90 -17.62 -11.76
N TYR A 353 -5.79 -17.50 -10.77
CA TYR A 353 -5.39 -17.25 -9.38
C TYR A 353 -5.94 -18.25 -8.36
N ILE A 354 -7.02 -18.97 -8.68
CA ILE A 354 -7.52 -20.05 -7.82
C ILE A 354 -6.74 -21.34 -8.09
N TRP A 355 -6.23 -21.97 -7.03
CA TRP A 355 -5.50 -23.24 -7.16
C TRP A 355 -6.41 -24.38 -7.62
N GLU A 356 -5.86 -25.30 -8.43
CA GLU A 356 -6.59 -26.42 -9.03
C GLU A 356 -7.29 -27.34 -8.02
N ASN A 357 -6.87 -27.34 -6.75
CA ASN A 357 -7.48 -28.15 -5.69
C ASN A 357 -8.75 -27.52 -5.08
N PHE A 358 -9.16 -26.33 -5.51
CA PHE A 358 -10.40 -25.69 -5.07
C PHE A 358 -11.59 -26.09 -5.94
N THR A 359 -12.74 -26.30 -5.30
CA THR A 359 -14.03 -26.34 -5.98
C THR A 359 -14.60 -24.93 -6.07
N VAL A 360 -14.68 -24.37 -7.27
CA VAL A 360 -15.20 -23.03 -7.51
C VAL A 360 -16.67 -23.09 -7.89
N ARG A 361 -17.51 -22.36 -7.15
CA ARG A 361 -18.89 -22.06 -7.54
C ARG A 361 -18.93 -20.61 -8.03
N LYS A 362 -19.46 -20.43 -9.24
CA LYS A 362 -19.61 -19.12 -9.88
C LYS A 362 -21.09 -18.73 -9.88
N LEU A 363 -21.40 -17.52 -9.46
CA LEU A 363 -22.70 -16.88 -9.63
C LEU A 363 -22.51 -15.74 -10.62
N TYR A 364 -23.31 -15.80 -11.68
CA TYR A 364 -23.41 -14.82 -12.75
C TYR A 364 -24.72 -14.07 -12.57
#